data_AF-A0A1G8VKX4-F1
#
_entry.id   AF-A0A1G8VKX4-F1
#
_cell.length_a   1.000
_cell.length_b   1.000
_cell.length_c   1.000
_cell.angle_alpha   90.00
_cell.angle_beta   90.00
_cell.angle_gamma   90.00
#
_symmetry.space_group_name_H-M   'P 1'
#
loop_
_entity.id
_entity.type
_entity.pdbx_description
1 polymer ?
#
loop_
_entity_poly.entity_id
_entity_poly.type
_entity_poly.pdbx_seq_one_letter_code
_entity_poly.pdbx_strand_id
1 'polypeptide(L)'
;MVWRETDIMDERLRFVVECLAGDETMTQLCADFGVSRKIGYKWLGRYREFGPEGLHDRPRAPLNHGRATAVDLVERIVAAKEAHPLW
;
A
#
# COMPACT_ATOMS: atom_id res chain seq x y z
N MET A 1 5.24 19.38 26.27
CA MET A 1 5.18 17.95 25.92
C MET A 1 5.01 17.88 24.41
N VAL A 2 6.06 17.53 23.67
CA VAL A 2 6.13 17.69 22.21
C VAL A 2 5.94 16.31 21.57
N TRP A 3 4.70 15.81 21.57
CA TRP A 3 4.39 14.61 20.81
C TRP A 3 4.36 14.97 19.33
N ARG A 4 5.24 14.36 18.54
CA ARG A 4 5.11 14.36 17.08
C ARG A 4 4.19 13.21 16.72
N GLU A 5 2.95 13.52 16.35
CA GLU A 5 2.19 12.62 15.49
C GLU A 5 3.00 12.44 14.20
N THR A 6 3.51 11.23 13.99
CA THR A 6 4.18 10.87 12.73
C THR A 6 3.19 9.97 12.01
N ASP A 7 2.80 10.34 10.78
CA ASP A 7 1.97 9.45 9.97
C ASP A 7 2.79 8.19 9.62
N ILE A 8 2.10 7.06 9.46
CA ILE A 8 2.68 5.81 8.99
C ILE A 8 3.46 6.04 7.67
N MET A 9 2.96 6.93 6.82
CA MET A 9 3.64 7.31 5.57
C MET A 9 4.96 8.03 5.82
N ASP A 10 5.01 8.92 6.81
CA ASP A 10 6.24 9.64 7.18
C ASP A 10 7.28 8.66 7.74
N GLU A 11 6.88 7.70 8.57
CA GLU A 11 7.79 6.66 9.08
C GLU A 11 8.34 5.77 7.96
N ARG A 12 7.48 5.36 7.00
CA ARG A 12 7.91 4.59 5.83
C ARG A 12 8.89 5.38 4.96
N LEU A 13 8.64 6.67 4.77
CA LEU A 13 9.52 7.53 4.00
C LEU A 13 10.87 7.70 4.70
N ARG A 14 10.87 7.94 6.02
CA ARG A 14 12.09 8.03 6.83
C ARG A 14 12.94 6.76 6.71
N PHE A 15 12.32 5.59 6.86
CA PHE A 15 13.01 4.31 6.70
C PHE A 15 13.73 4.20 5.35
N VAL A 16 13.07 4.61 4.25
CA VAL A 16 13.67 4.53 2.92
C VAL A 16 14.77 5.57 2.72
N VAL A 17 14.61 6.78 3.24
CA VAL A 17 15.66 7.81 3.19
C VAL A 17 16.93 7.30 3.88
N GLU A 18 16.81 6.69 5.05
CA GLU A 18 17.96 6.11 5.77
C GLU A 18 18.56 4.91 5.02
N CYS A 19 17.73 4.05 4.40
CA CYS A 19 18.22 2.99 3.52
C CYS A 19 19.02 3.53 2.32
N LEU A 20 18.66 4.70 1.79
CA LEU A 20 19.33 5.32 0.65
C LEU A 20 20.60 6.07 1.05
N ALA A 21 20.66 6.62 2.27
CA ALA A 21 21.88 7.20 2.84
C ALA A 21 22.97 6.14 2.96
N GLY A 22 22.61 4.91 3.33
CA GLY A 22 23.52 3.77 3.35
C GLY A 22 24.49 3.74 4.53
N ASP A 23 24.24 4.56 5.55
CA ASP A 23 25.06 4.63 6.78
C ASP A 23 24.90 3.36 7.65
N GLU A 24 23.75 2.69 7.53
CA GLU A 24 23.42 1.48 8.28
C GLU A 24 23.03 0.32 7.38
N THR A 25 23.24 -0.90 7.88
CA THR A 25 22.82 -2.10 7.15
C THR A 25 21.30 -2.26 7.21
N MET A 26 20.72 -2.93 6.20
CA MET A 26 19.29 -3.27 6.18
C MET A 26 18.83 -3.99 7.46
N THR A 27 19.69 -4.78 8.09
CA THR A 27 19.38 -5.49 9.34
C THR A 27 19.20 -4.52 10.51
N GLN A 28 20.08 -3.53 10.65
CA GLN A 28 20.02 -2.53 11.72
C GLN A 28 18.79 -1.63 11.55
N LEU A 29 18.62 -1.04 10.36
CA LEU A 29 17.44 -0.21 10.06
C LEU A 29 16.12 -0.95 10.29
N CYS A 30 16.04 -2.23 9.89
CA CYS A 30 14.84 -3.02 10.14
C CYS A 30 14.57 -3.24 11.63
N ALA A 31 15.61 -3.44 12.45
CA ALA A 31 15.48 -3.59 13.89
C ALA A 31 15.01 -2.28 14.53
N ASP A 32 15.58 -1.15 14.13
CA ASP A 32 15.28 0.18 14.68
C ASP A 32 13.86 0.64 14.35
N PHE A 33 13.37 0.32 13.15
CA PHE A 33 12.00 0.63 12.72
C PHE A 33 10.99 -0.48 13.06
N GLY A 34 11.40 -1.56 13.70
CA GLY A 34 10.51 -2.65 14.10
C GLY A 34 9.85 -3.40 12.92
N VAL A 35 10.50 -3.43 11.75
CA VAL A 35 10.00 -4.11 10.54
C VAL A 35 10.86 -5.32 10.19
N SER A 36 10.27 -6.31 9.53
CA SER A 36 11.07 -7.42 8.99
C SER A 36 11.88 -6.97 7.77
N ARG A 37 13.06 -7.58 7.55
CA ARG A 37 13.87 -7.36 6.33
C ARG A 37 13.10 -7.56 5.03
N LYS A 38 12.15 -8.50 5.00
CA LYS A 38 11.25 -8.73 3.85
C LYS A 38 10.43 -7.48 3.53
N ILE A 39 9.90 -6.80 4.54
CA ILE A 39 9.16 -5.54 4.37
C ILE A 39 10.12 -4.43 3.96
N GLY A 40 11.28 -4.32 4.61
CA GLY A 40 12.29 -3.31 4.29
C GLY A 40 12.72 -3.35 2.83
N TYR A 41 13.12 -4.51 2.30
CA TYR A 41 13.46 -4.66 0.88
C TYR A 41 12.29 -4.36 -0.05
N LYS A 42 11.06 -4.73 0.34
CA LYS A 42 9.85 -4.43 -0.45
C LYS A 42 9.60 -2.94 -0.54
N TRP A 43 9.72 -2.20 0.56
CA TRP A 43 9.54 -0.74 0.56
C TRP A 43 10.63 -0.05 -0.25
N LEU A 44 11.89 -0.42 -0.06
CA LEU A 44 13.00 0.13 -0.84
C LEU A 44 12.85 -0.14 -2.34
N GLY A 45 12.45 -1.36 -2.72
CA GLY A 45 12.18 -1.71 -4.12
C GLY A 45 11.04 -0.88 -4.72
N ARG A 46 9.91 -0.78 -4.01
CA ARG A 46 8.76 0.01 -4.46
C ARG A 46 9.07 1.50 -4.56
N TYR A 47 9.86 2.04 -3.64
CA TYR A 47 10.28 3.43 -3.71
C TYR A 47 11.17 3.69 -4.93
N ARG A 48 12.11 2.79 -5.23
CA ARG A 48 12.94 2.91 -6.44
C ARG A 48 12.13 2.86 -7.72
N GLU A 49 11.03 2.12 -7.74
CA GLU A 49 10.17 1.94 -8.92
C GLU A 49 9.14 3.07 -9.08
N PHE A 50 8.53 3.53 -7.98
CA PHE A 50 7.36 4.42 -7.99
C PHE A 50 7.54 5.71 -7.18
N GLY A 51 8.71 5.93 -6.59
CA GLY A 51 8.94 7.04 -5.65
C GLY A 51 8.13 6.90 -4.36
N PRO A 52 7.82 8.03 -3.68
CA PRO A 52 7.02 8.05 -2.46
C PRO A 52 5.67 7.33 -2.60
N GLU A 53 5.05 7.38 -3.78
CA GLU A 53 3.78 6.71 -4.08
C GLU A 53 3.83 5.19 -3.91
N GLY A 54 5.03 4.60 -4.09
CA GLY A 54 5.27 3.17 -3.87
C GLY A 54 5.06 2.73 -2.43
N LEU A 55 5.06 3.65 -1.46
CA LEU A 55 4.95 3.37 -0.04
C LEU A 55 3.50 3.33 0.47
N HIS A 56 2.54 3.79 -0.32
CA HIS A 56 1.12 3.67 0.03
C HIS A 56 0.69 2.20 0.14
N ASP A 57 -0.30 1.97 1.00
CA ASP A 57 -0.95 0.69 1.08
C ASP A 57 -1.61 0.35 -0.25
N ARG A 58 -1.34 -0.88 -0.71
CA ARG A 58 -1.97 -1.42 -1.91
C ARG A 58 -3.14 -2.32 -1.50
N PRO A 59 -4.19 -2.39 -2.32
CA PRO A 59 -5.30 -3.31 -2.08
C PRO A 59 -4.78 -4.73 -1.82
N ARG A 60 -5.31 -5.38 -0.77
CA ARG A 60 -5.00 -6.79 -0.47
C ARG A 60 -5.86 -7.76 -1.29
N ALA A 61 -6.91 -7.25 -1.92
CA ALA A 61 -7.80 -8.03 -2.76
C ALA A 61 -7.21 -8.21 -4.18
N PRO A 62 -7.43 -9.36 -4.84
CA PRO A 62 -7.13 -9.51 -6.26
C PRO A 62 -7.87 -8.45 -7.07
N LEU A 63 -7.17 -7.82 -8.03
CA LEU A 63 -7.80 -6.86 -8.95
C LEU A 63 -8.86 -7.55 -9.83
N ASN A 64 -8.60 -8.80 -10.22
CA ASN A 64 -9.54 -9.64 -10.94
C ASN A 64 -9.79 -10.92 -10.13
N HIS A 65 -10.97 -11.05 -9.56
CA HIS A 65 -11.40 -12.28 -8.92
C HIS A 65 -11.92 -13.23 -10.01
N GLY A 66 -11.42 -14.48 -10.07
CA GLY A 66 -11.81 -15.42 -11.12
C GLY A 66 -13.30 -15.81 -11.12
N ARG A 67 -14.03 -15.44 -10.06
CA ARG A 67 -15.49 -15.60 -9.94
C ARG A 67 -16.22 -14.26 -9.95
N ALA A 68 -15.59 -13.19 -10.43
CA ALA A 68 -16.24 -11.90 -10.59
C ALA A 68 -17.35 -12.02 -11.63
N THR A 69 -18.50 -11.41 -11.35
CA THR A 69 -19.59 -11.30 -12.31
C THR A 69 -19.11 -10.51 -13.53
N ALA A 70 -19.47 -10.96 -14.74
CA ALA A 70 -19.11 -10.28 -15.97
C ALA A 70 -19.63 -8.83 -15.96
N VAL A 71 -18.82 -7.90 -16.49
CA VAL A 71 -19.08 -6.45 -16.39
C VAL A 71 -20.44 -6.08 -16.99
N ASP A 72 -20.79 -6.68 -18.12
CA ASP A 72 -22.08 -6.49 -18.79
C ASP A 72 -23.27 -6.92 -17.92
N LEU A 73 -23.13 -8.01 -17.15
CA LEU A 73 -24.16 -8.44 -16.21
C LEU A 73 -24.27 -7.48 -15.02
N VAL A 74 -23.14 -6.97 -14.51
CA VAL A 74 -23.15 -5.96 -13.44
C VAL A 74 -23.87 -4.70 -13.90
N GLU A 75 -23.55 -4.19 -15.09
CA GLU A 75 -24.21 -3.02 -15.68
C GLU A 75 -25.73 -3.24 -15.82
N ARG A 76 -26.15 -4.43 -16.28
CA ARG A 76 -27.57 -4.78 -16.38
C ARG A 76 -28.27 -4.83 -15.03
N ILE A 77 -27.62 -5.38 -14.00
CA ILE A 77 -28.16 -5.44 -12.63
C ILE A 77 -28.31 -4.02 -12.06
N VAL A 78 -27.31 -3.17 -12.23
CA VAL A 78 -27.34 -1.76 -11.79
C VAL A 78 -28.47 -1.01 -12.49
N ALA A 79 -28.56 -1.09 -13.81
CA ALA A 79 -29.63 -0.44 -14.58
C ALA A 79 -31.03 -0.93 -14.15
N ALA A 80 -31.19 -2.23 -13.87
CA ALA A 80 -32.45 -2.77 -13.37
C ALA A 80 -32.80 -2.23 -11.97
N LYS A 81 -31.80 -2.10 -11.08
CA LYS A 81 -31.99 -1.54 -9.74
C LYS A 81 -32.33 -0.05 -9.79
N GLU A 82 -31.72 0.71 -10.69
CA GLU A 82 -32.03 2.13 -10.92
C GLU A 82 -33.44 2.32 -11.50
N ALA A 83 -33.82 1.50 -12.48
CA ALA A 83 -35.16 1.54 -13.10
C ALA A 83 -36.27 1.09 -12.13
N HIS A 84 -35.94 0.18 -11.20
CA HIS A 84 -36.89 -0.37 -10.24
C HIS A 84 -36.33 -0.33 -8.81
N PRO A 85 -36.34 0.85 -8.15
CA PRO A 85 -35.70 1.02 -6.85
C PRO A 85 -36.24 0.11 -5.74
N LEU A 86 -37.52 -0.29 -5.85
CA LEU A 86 -38.24 -1.10 -4.88
C LEU A 86 -38.11 -2.63 -5.10
N TRP A 87 -37.42 -3.07 -6.16
CA TRP A 87 -37.07 -4.48 -6.36
C TRP A 87 -35.87 -4.89 -5.51
#